data_AF-A0AAD1W9Z2-F1
#
_entry.id   AF-A0AAD1W9Z2-F1
#
_cell.length_a   1.000
_cell.length_b   1.000
_cell.length_c   1.000
_cell.angle_alpha   90.00
_cell.angle_beta   90.00
_cell.angle_gamma   90.00
#
_symmetry.space_group_name_H-M   'P 1'
#
loop_
_entity.id
_entity.type
_entity.pdbx_description
1 polymer ?
#
loop_
_entity_poly.entity_id
_entity_poly.type
_entity_poly.pdbx_seq_one_letter_code
_entity_poly.pdbx_strand_id
1 'polypeptide(L)'
;MKNMESDIHKGQCQEPFLQSGLAITAAACWNVLKFRRFIYFPQVLEFLECVYRTAPDLLHYRHFAKLALGLRATIILDVIARDGTNKETWRMFQQLFSNSPLEAAPHVTHRALQKVQSADLSFRRMVKRLFKDEEFCKSYMNEQVALDYGEPFVAMLQNLMREFLVRLNSALSEDKSQKRLSALESDCTCTDSVSPEESIESHLAR
;
A
#
# COMPACT_ATOMS: atom_id res chain seq x y z
N MET A 1 60.63 -7.46 11.40
CA MET A 1 59.80 -6.25 11.20
C MET A 1 59.27 -6.22 9.79
N LYS A 2 58.05 -6.76 9.58
CA LYS A 2 57.18 -6.46 8.45
C LYS A 2 55.74 -6.62 8.97
N ASN A 3 55.00 -5.52 8.91
CA ASN A 3 53.58 -5.41 9.26
C ASN A 3 52.74 -6.25 8.29
N MET A 4 51.66 -6.87 8.77
CA MET A 4 50.46 -7.07 7.96
C MET A 4 49.27 -7.27 8.90
N GLU A 5 48.63 -6.15 9.23
CA GLU A 5 47.38 -6.05 9.94
C GLU A 5 46.33 -5.69 8.89
N SER A 6 45.42 -6.62 8.58
CA SER A 6 44.06 -6.38 8.08
C SER A 6 43.53 -7.64 7.41
N ASP A 7 42.40 -8.16 7.86
CA ASP A 7 41.24 -8.35 7.00
C ASP A 7 40.03 -8.69 7.86
N ILE A 8 39.46 -7.62 8.43
CA ILE A 8 38.08 -7.62 8.91
C ILE A 8 37.21 -7.60 7.65
N HIS A 9 36.71 -8.76 7.22
CA HIS A 9 35.61 -8.85 6.28
C HIS A 9 34.34 -8.28 6.93
N LYS A 10 34.20 -6.96 6.90
CA LYS A 10 32.88 -6.31 6.90
C LYS A 10 32.24 -6.65 5.56
N GLY A 11 31.39 -7.67 5.55
CA GLY A 11 30.41 -7.86 4.48
C GLY A 11 29.52 -6.64 4.43
N GLN A 12 29.87 -5.69 3.57
CA GLN A 12 29.09 -4.49 3.32
C GLN A 12 27.77 -4.92 2.68
N CYS A 13 26.67 -4.54 3.33
CA CYS A 13 25.34 -4.54 2.76
C CYS A 13 25.37 -3.71 1.48
N GLN A 14 25.33 -4.38 0.33
CA GLN A 14 25.14 -3.72 -0.95
C GLN A 14 23.64 -3.46 -1.10
N GLU A 15 23.15 -2.40 -0.45
CA GLU A 15 21.84 -1.80 -0.73
C GLU A 15 22.02 -0.91 -1.98
N PRO A 16 21.51 -1.29 -3.16
CA PRO A 16 21.63 -0.45 -4.34
C PRO A 16 20.70 0.77 -4.17
N PHE A 17 21.33 1.93 -4.04
CA PHE A 17 20.89 3.25 -4.50
C PHE A 17 19.39 3.44 -4.76
N LEU A 18 18.65 3.90 -3.74
CA LEU A 18 17.33 4.51 -3.91
C LEU A 18 17.55 5.97 -4.36
N GLN A 19 17.67 6.20 -5.68
CA GLN A 19 18.02 7.51 -6.24
C GLN A 19 16.84 8.29 -6.84
N SER A 20 15.65 7.67 -6.90
CA SER A 20 14.42 8.28 -7.41
C SER A 20 13.35 8.34 -6.32
N GLY A 21 12.48 9.35 -6.35
CA GLY A 21 11.43 9.54 -5.34
C GLY A 21 10.47 8.35 -5.27
N LEU A 22 10.31 7.67 -6.40
CA LEU A 22 9.56 6.43 -6.50
C LEU A 22 10.21 5.27 -5.72
N ALA A 23 11.53 5.14 -5.76
CA ALA A 23 12.25 4.09 -5.04
C ALA A 23 12.17 4.29 -3.51
N ILE A 24 12.26 5.54 -3.05
CA ILE A 24 12.07 5.90 -1.63
C ILE A 24 10.65 5.56 -1.18
N THR A 25 9.64 5.94 -1.98
CA THR A 25 8.23 5.64 -1.69
C THR A 25 7.97 4.12 -1.65
N ALA A 26 8.57 3.37 -2.58
CA ALA A 26 8.51 1.92 -2.63
C ALA A 26 9.09 1.28 -1.35
N ALA A 27 10.25 1.77 -0.89
CA ALA A 27 10.86 1.32 0.37
C ALA A 27 10.01 1.67 1.60
N ALA A 28 9.38 2.86 1.62
CA ALA A 28 8.45 3.25 2.68
C ALA A 28 7.23 2.31 2.72
N CYS A 29 6.64 2.01 1.56
CA CYS A 29 5.50 1.09 1.44
C CYS A 29 5.86 -0.31 1.96
N TRP A 30 7.06 -0.81 1.64
CA TRP A 30 7.55 -2.07 2.18
C TRP A 30 7.62 -2.06 3.70
N ASN A 31 8.19 -1.01 4.29
CA ASN A 31 8.30 -0.89 5.74
C ASN A 31 6.93 -0.84 6.43
N VAL A 32 5.96 -0.12 5.85
CA VAL A 32 4.58 -0.07 6.36
C VAL A 32 3.99 -1.47 6.44
N LEU A 33 4.11 -2.30 5.40
CA LEU A 33 3.60 -3.67 5.42
C LEU A 33 4.40 -4.61 6.31
N LYS A 34 5.73 -4.47 6.32
CA LYS A 34 6.63 -5.28 7.15
C LYS A 34 6.32 -5.10 8.64
N PHE A 35 6.14 -3.85 9.07
CA PHE A 35 5.84 -3.50 10.46
C PHE A 35 4.35 -3.33 10.75
N ARG A 36 3.48 -3.70 9.79
CA ARG A 36 2.01 -3.72 9.95
C ARG A 36 1.43 -2.42 10.48
N ARG A 37 1.93 -1.31 9.97
CA ARG A 37 1.45 0.02 10.36
C ARG A 37 0.14 0.31 9.62
N PHE A 38 -0.96 -0.29 10.07
CA PHE A 38 -2.27 -0.26 9.39
C PHE A 38 -2.77 1.15 9.08
N ILE A 39 -2.46 2.11 9.96
CA ILE A 39 -2.71 3.55 9.75
C ILE A 39 -2.15 4.11 8.43
N TYR A 40 -1.10 3.49 7.86
CA TYR A 40 -0.49 3.92 6.60
C TYR A 40 -0.88 3.03 5.39
N PHE A 41 -1.75 2.04 5.58
CA PHE A 41 -2.20 1.17 4.49
C PHE A 41 -2.99 1.92 3.40
N PRO A 42 -3.78 2.97 3.70
CA PRO A 42 -4.42 3.78 2.66
C PRO A 42 -3.41 4.39 1.67
N GLN A 43 -2.29 4.91 2.17
CA GLN A 43 -1.22 5.50 1.35
C GLN A 43 -0.53 4.43 0.48
N VAL A 44 -0.34 3.23 1.04
CA VAL A 44 0.20 2.10 0.27
C VAL A 44 -0.75 1.67 -0.84
N LEU A 45 -2.06 1.64 -0.56
CA LEU A 45 -3.08 1.32 -1.55
C LEU A 45 -3.09 2.36 -2.67
N GLU A 46 -3.07 3.65 -2.33
CA GLU A 46 -3.02 4.74 -3.30
C GLU A 46 -1.78 4.64 -4.20
N PHE A 47 -0.61 4.42 -3.60
CA PHE A 47 0.63 4.19 -4.34
C PHE A 47 0.52 3.04 -5.33
N LEU A 48 0.02 1.89 -4.87
CA LEU A 48 -0.17 0.70 -5.70
C LEU A 48 -1.11 0.97 -6.89
N GLU A 49 -2.23 1.64 -6.64
CA GLU A 49 -3.21 1.97 -7.68
C GLU A 49 -2.67 2.99 -8.69
N CYS A 50 -1.88 3.95 -8.23
CA CYS A 50 -1.24 4.92 -9.10
C CYS A 50 -0.21 4.27 -10.02
N VAL A 51 0.69 3.44 -9.46
CA VAL A 51 1.67 2.69 -10.26
C VAL A 51 0.98 1.77 -11.27
N TYR A 52 -0.08 1.07 -10.85
CA TYR A 52 -0.81 0.18 -11.76
C TYR A 52 -1.55 0.94 -12.87
N ARG A 53 -2.07 2.14 -12.60
CA ARG A 53 -2.71 2.99 -13.62
C ARG A 53 -1.69 3.46 -14.66
N THR A 54 -0.49 3.83 -14.24
CA THR A 54 0.57 4.34 -15.12
C THR A 54 1.26 3.20 -15.91
N ALA A 55 1.47 2.06 -15.26
CA ALA A 55 2.14 0.89 -15.82
C ALA A 55 1.35 -0.40 -15.55
N PRO A 56 0.19 -0.60 -16.20
CA PRO A 56 -0.64 -1.80 -16.00
C PRO A 56 0.06 -3.10 -16.40
N ASP A 57 1.06 -3.03 -17.27
CA ASP A 57 1.84 -4.18 -17.75
C ASP A 57 2.86 -4.66 -16.71
N LEU A 58 3.15 -3.84 -15.68
CA LEU A 58 4.13 -4.14 -14.63
C LEU A 58 3.75 -5.39 -13.83
N LEU A 59 2.46 -5.52 -13.55
CA LEU A 59 1.93 -6.53 -12.64
C LEU A 59 0.71 -7.19 -13.26
N HIS A 60 0.64 -8.53 -13.16
CA HIS A 60 -0.56 -9.20 -13.62
C HIS A 60 -1.78 -8.71 -12.84
N TYR A 61 -2.89 -8.48 -13.54
CA TYR A 61 -4.13 -8.01 -12.93
C TYR A 61 -4.55 -8.82 -11.69
N ARG A 62 -4.43 -10.15 -11.71
CA ARG A 62 -4.80 -10.99 -10.55
C ARG A 62 -3.96 -10.69 -9.31
N HIS A 63 -2.69 -10.36 -9.51
CA HIS A 63 -1.77 -10.03 -8.43
C HIS A 63 -2.12 -8.67 -7.85
N PHE A 64 -2.24 -7.66 -8.72
CA PHE A 64 -2.72 -6.33 -8.35
C PHE A 64 -4.04 -6.42 -7.58
N ALA A 65 -5.00 -7.16 -8.12
CA ALA A 65 -6.31 -7.33 -7.54
C ALA A 65 -6.29 -7.95 -6.14
N LYS A 66 -5.52 -9.01 -5.95
CA LYS A 66 -5.37 -9.65 -4.64
C LYS A 66 -4.74 -8.70 -3.63
N LEU A 67 -3.68 -7.99 -4.02
CA LEU A 67 -2.99 -7.06 -3.14
C LEU A 67 -3.89 -5.87 -2.77
N ALA A 68 -4.57 -5.27 -3.75
CA ALA A 68 -5.46 -4.14 -3.56
C ALA A 68 -6.70 -4.52 -2.73
N LEU A 69 -7.34 -5.66 -2.99
CA LEU A 69 -8.46 -6.16 -2.18
C LEU A 69 -8.00 -6.49 -0.75
N GLY A 70 -6.82 -7.09 -0.60
CA GLY A 70 -6.29 -7.43 0.70
C GLY A 70 -6.00 -6.20 1.56
N LEU A 71 -5.41 -5.15 0.96
CA LEU A 71 -5.19 -3.86 1.62
C LEU A 71 -6.52 -3.21 2.03
N ARG A 72 -7.48 -3.11 1.11
CA ARG A 72 -8.83 -2.58 1.40
C ARG A 72 -9.51 -3.30 2.55
N ALA A 73 -9.46 -4.63 2.53
CA ALA A 73 -10.06 -5.46 3.57
C ALA A 73 -9.42 -5.19 4.93
N THR A 74 -8.08 -5.12 4.96
CA THR A 74 -7.35 -4.84 6.19
C THR A 74 -7.66 -3.45 6.73
N ILE A 75 -7.69 -2.42 5.86
CA ILE A 75 -8.02 -1.04 6.26
C ILE A 75 -9.40 -0.98 6.91
N ILE A 76 -10.42 -1.53 6.25
CA ILE A 76 -11.79 -1.40 6.79
C ILE A 76 -11.99 -2.22 8.06
N LEU A 77 -11.38 -3.41 8.16
CA LEU A 77 -11.46 -4.22 9.38
C LEU A 77 -10.75 -3.58 10.56
N ASP A 78 -9.58 -2.98 10.33
CA ASP A 78 -8.82 -2.22 11.34
C ASP A 78 -9.62 -1.00 11.84
N VAL A 79 -10.27 -0.26 10.94
CA VAL A 79 -11.14 0.87 11.32
C VAL A 79 -12.39 0.40 12.06
N ILE A 80 -13.03 -0.70 11.64
CA ILE A 80 -14.16 -1.26 12.40
C ILE A 80 -13.73 -1.71 13.80
N ALA A 81 -12.54 -2.30 13.93
CA ALA A 81 -12.00 -2.74 15.22
C ALA A 81 -11.70 -1.55 16.16
N ARG A 82 -11.20 -0.42 15.63
CA ARG A 82 -10.90 0.77 16.43
C ARG A 82 -12.12 1.64 16.74
N ASP A 83 -12.91 1.93 15.71
CA ASP A 83 -13.90 3.01 15.72
C ASP A 83 -15.35 2.48 15.65
N GLY A 84 -15.52 1.17 15.47
CA GLY A 84 -16.81 0.50 15.34
C GLY A 84 -17.52 0.75 14.00
N THR A 85 -18.74 0.27 13.90
CA THR A 85 -19.59 0.36 12.69
C THR A 85 -20.43 1.65 12.68
N ASN A 86 -19.76 2.80 12.63
CA ASN A 86 -20.41 4.11 12.64
C ASN A 86 -20.58 4.71 11.22
N LYS A 87 -21.18 5.91 11.12
CA LYS A 87 -21.43 6.59 9.83
C LYS A 87 -20.15 6.95 9.08
N GLU A 88 -19.05 7.23 9.78
CA GLU A 88 -17.76 7.56 9.19
C GLU A 88 -17.06 6.32 8.65
N THR A 89 -17.03 5.22 9.41
CA THR A 89 -16.53 3.92 8.94
C THR A 89 -17.29 3.46 7.69
N TRP A 90 -18.61 3.70 7.65
CA TRP A 90 -19.43 3.42 6.47
C TRP A 90 -19.03 4.28 5.26
N ARG A 91 -18.82 5.59 5.45
CA ARG A 91 -18.34 6.49 4.39
C ARG A 91 -16.98 6.04 3.84
N MET A 92 -16.07 5.66 4.71
CA MET A 92 -14.75 5.15 4.32
C MET A 92 -14.87 3.86 3.51
N PHE A 93 -15.72 2.93 3.94
CA PHE A 93 -16.03 1.72 3.16
C PHE A 93 -16.56 2.07 1.76
N GLN A 94 -17.50 3.02 1.65
CA GLN A 94 -17.99 3.43 0.33
C GLN A 94 -16.86 3.98 -0.53
N GLN A 95 -16.01 4.88 0.00
CA GLN A 95 -14.91 5.48 -0.74
C GLN A 95 -13.86 4.45 -1.22
N LEU A 96 -13.41 3.55 -0.34
CA LEU A 96 -12.43 2.51 -0.66
C LEU A 96 -12.87 1.64 -1.86
N PHE A 97 -14.17 1.39 -1.98
CA PHE A 97 -14.72 0.46 -2.96
C PHE A 97 -15.44 1.13 -4.15
N SER A 98 -15.57 2.46 -4.18
CA SER A 98 -16.22 3.18 -5.30
C SER A 98 -15.27 3.45 -6.47
N ASN A 99 -13.98 3.69 -6.21
CA ASN A 99 -12.99 4.05 -7.22
C ASN A 99 -12.12 2.86 -7.65
N SER A 100 -12.63 1.64 -7.53
CA SER A 100 -11.78 0.46 -7.67
C SER A 100 -11.35 0.21 -9.13
N PRO A 101 -10.05 0.16 -9.45
CA PRO A 101 -9.56 -0.19 -10.78
C PRO A 101 -9.84 -1.65 -11.17
N LEU A 102 -10.50 -2.42 -10.28
CA LEU A 102 -10.80 -3.83 -10.46
C LEU A 102 -11.92 -4.10 -11.47
N GLU A 103 -12.71 -3.10 -11.82
CA GLU A 103 -13.93 -3.31 -12.61
C GLU A 103 -13.72 -3.29 -14.14
N ALA A 104 -12.66 -2.64 -14.64
CA ALA A 104 -12.50 -2.34 -16.08
C ALA A 104 -11.08 -2.60 -16.61
N ALA A 105 -10.58 -3.83 -16.51
CA ALA A 105 -9.28 -4.19 -17.09
C ALA A 105 -9.45 -4.78 -18.51
N PRO A 106 -9.19 -4.02 -19.60
CA PRO A 106 -9.52 -4.41 -20.98
C PRO A 106 -8.74 -5.63 -21.50
N HIS A 107 -7.61 -5.98 -20.86
CA HIS A 107 -6.71 -7.05 -21.30
C HIS A 107 -6.80 -8.33 -20.46
N VAL A 108 -7.84 -8.48 -19.63
CA VAL A 108 -7.94 -9.57 -18.66
C VAL A 108 -8.91 -10.64 -19.11
N THR A 109 -8.50 -11.91 -19.03
CA THR A 109 -9.39 -13.05 -19.32
C THR A 109 -10.64 -13.00 -18.44
N HIS A 110 -11.82 -13.18 -19.04
CA HIS A 110 -13.11 -13.17 -18.35
C HIS A 110 -13.14 -14.01 -17.06
N ARG A 111 -12.56 -15.21 -17.07
CA ARG A 111 -12.48 -16.09 -15.89
C ARG A 111 -11.65 -15.51 -14.73
N ALA A 112 -10.60 -14.74 -15.03
CA ALA A 112 -9.80 -14.07 -14.01
C ALA A 112 -10.57 -12.92 -13.35
N LEU A 113 -11.25 -12.13 -14.18
CA LEU A 113 -12.10 -11.02 -13.75
C LEU A 113 -13.23 -11.51 -12.85
N GLN A 114 -13.95 -12.57 -13.26
CA GLN A 114 -15.04 -13.14 -12.48
C GLN A 114 -14.62 -13.60 -11.08
N LYS A 115 -13.45 -14.23 -10.93
CA LYS A 115 -12.97 -14.68 -9.61
C LYS A 115 -12.69 -13.49 -8.67
N VAL A 116 -12.05 -12.45 -9.18
CA VAL A 116 -11.75 -11.23 -8.42
C VAL A 116 -13.05 -10.52 -8.03
N GLN A 117 -13.96 -10.32 -8.99
CA GLN A 117 -15.26 -9.69 -8.73
C GLN A 117 -16.11 -10.49 -7.75
N SER A 118 -16.08 -11.82 -7.82
CA SER A 118 -16.81 -12.67 -6.87
C SER A 118 -16.26 -12.54 -5.46
N ALA A 119 -14.94 -12.49 -5.28
CA ALA A 119 -14.31 -12.25 -3.99
C ALA A 119 -14.64 -10.86 -3.45
N ASP A 120 -14.50 -9.82 -4.28
CA ASP A 120 -14.85 -8.43 -3.93
C ASP A 120 -16.33 -8.31 -3.50
N LEU A 121 -17.25 -8.85 -4.30
CA LEU A 121 -18.68 -8.80 -3.99
C LEU A 121 -19.02 -9.58 -2.71
N SER A 122 -18.35 -10.70 -2.45
CA SER A 122 -18.56 -11.49 -1.24
C SER A 122 -18.04 -10.74 -0.01
N PHE A 123 -16.87 -10.11 -0.11
CA PHE A 123 -16.33 -9.24 0.93
C PHE A 123 -17.25 -8.04 1.21
N ARG A 124 -17.69 -7.32 0.16
CA ARG A 124 -18.63 -6.18 0.33
C ARG A 124 -19.93 -6.61 0.99
N ARG A 125 -20.45 -7.81 0.68
CA ARG A 125 -21.63 -8.38 1.35
C ARG A 125 -21.37 -8.67 2.83
N MET A 126 -20.23 -9.25 3.15
CA MET A 126 -19.82 -9.50 4.54
C MET A 126 -19.70 -8.18 5.32
N VAL A 127 -19.00 -7.18 4.80
CA VAL A 127 -18.87 -5.88 5.45
C VAL A 127 -20.23 -5.22 5.65
N LYS A 128 -21.10 -5.22 4.63
CA LYS A 128 -22.48 -4.72 4.78
C LYS A 128 -23.25 -5.43 5.88
N ARG A 129 -22.99 -6.71 6.15
CA ARG A 129 -23.60 -7.45 7.25
C ARG A 129 -23.06 -6.98 8.60
N LEU A 130 -21.75 -6.75 8.71
CA LEU A 130 -21.13 -6.17 9.92
C LEU A 130 -21.82 -4.86 10.34
N PHE A 131 -22.13 -3.98 9.38
CA PHE A 131 -22.81 -2.71 9.67
C PHE A 131 -24.30 -2.84 10.03
N LYS A 132 -24.95 -3.95 9.69
CA LYS A 132 -26.39 -4.15 9.92
C LYS A 132 -26.69 -4.92 11.20
N ASP A 133 -25.76 -5.76 11.62
CA ASP A 133 -25.95 -6.73 12.69
C ASP A 133 -24.77 -6.62 13.67
N GLU A 134 -25.03 -5.95 14.80
CA GLU A 134 -24.02 -5.69 15.82
C GLU A 134 -23.56 -6.98 16.52
N GLU A 135 -24.44 -7.96 16.68
CA GLU A 135 -24.10 -9.26 17.29
C GLU A 135 -23.17 -10.05 16.37
N PHE A 136 -23.51 -10.11 15.08
CA PHE A 136 -22.63 -10.68 14.07
C PHE A 136 -21.30 -9.94 14.00
N CYS A 137 -21.31 -8.61 14.07
CA CYS A 137 -20.07 -7.82 14.07
C CYS A 137 -19.16 -8.19 15.24
N LYS A 138 -19.72 -8.26 16.46
CA LYS A 138 -18.96 -8.64 17.67
C LYS A 138 -18.39 -10.06 17.56
N SER A 139 -19.22 -11.04 17.17
CA SER A 139 -18.77 -12.42 16.99
C SER A 139 -17.69 -12.53 15.91
N TYR A 140 -17.89 -11.91 14.75
CA TYR A 140 -16.93 -11.94 13.64
C TYR A 140 -15.58 -11.32 14.02
N MET A 141 -15.60 -10.13 14.65
CA MET A 141 -14.38 -9.42 15.04
C MET A 141 -13.59 -10.15 16.13
N ASN A 142 -14.25 -10.86 17.03
CA ASN A 142 -13.59 -11.58 18.12
C ASN A 142 -13.02 -12.94 17.69
N GLU A 143 -13.74 -13.69 16.87
CA GLU A 143 -13.43 -15.11 16.62
C GLU A 143 -12.95 -15.36 15.18
N GLN A 144 -13.57 -14.71 14.21
CA GLN A 144 -13.41 -15.07 12.80
C GLN A 144 -12.37 -14.22 12.08
N VAL A 145 -12.19 -12.95 12.46
CA VAL A 145 -11.20 -12.05 11.83
C VAL A 145 -9.79 -12.60 11.92
N ALA A 146 -9.40 -13.19 13.06
CA ALA A 146 -8.07 -13.77 13.22
C ALA A 146 -7.85 -15.00 12.34
N LEU A 147 -8.92 -15.73 11.99
CA LEU A 147 -8.85 -16.89 11.08
C LEU A 147 -8.78 -16.45 9.62
N ASP A 148 -9.63 -15.48 9.24
CA ASP A 148 -9.75 -15.02 7.86
C ASP A 148 -8.60 -14.06 7.46
N TYR A 149 -8.16 -13.20 8.38
CA TYR A 149 -7.22 -12.10 8.15
C TYR A 149 -6.00 -12.13 9.10
N GLY A 150 -5.71 -13.28 9.71
CA GLY A 150 -4.56 -13.46 10.57
C GLY A 150 -3.21 -13.59 9.84
N GLU A 151 -2.25 -14.22 10.53
CA GLU A 151 -0.87 -14.39 10.05
C GLU A 151 -0.73 -14.91 8.61
N PRO A 152 -1.45 -15.97 8.19
CA PRO A 152 -1.31 -16.49 6.83
C PRO A 152 -1.74 -15.47 5.76
N PHE A 153 -2.77 -14.68 6.05
CA PHE A 153 -3.25 -13.63 5.17
C PHE A 153 -2.24 -12.48 5.09
N VAL A 154 -1.71 -12.03 6.23
CA VAL A 154 -0.71 -10.96 6.27
C VAL A 154 0.57 -11.39 5.53
N ALA A 155 1.03 -12.62 5.73
CA ALA A 155 2.18 -13.16 5.00
C ALA A 155 1.96 -13.20 3.49
N MET A 156 0.75 -13.59 3.05
CA MET A 156 0.35 -13.51 1.64
C MET A 156 0.46 -12.07 1.11
N LEU A 157 -0.04 -11.09 1.86
CA LEU A 157 -0.02 -9.68 1.48
C LEU A 157 1.40 -9.14 1.35
N GLN A 158 2.27 -9.50 2.30
CA GLN A 158 3.70 -9.15 2.28
C GLN A 158 4.42 -9.77 1.08
N ASN A 159 4.13 -11.04 0.74
CA ASN A 159 4.72 -11.67 -0.43
C ASN A 159 4.27 -10.99 -1.74
N LEU A 160 2.98 -10.69 -1.86
CA LEU A 160 2.46 -9.97 -3.01
C LEU A 160 3.10 -8.58 -3.14
N MET A 161 3.26 -7.85 -2.03
CA MET A 161 3.95 -6.55 -2.06
C MET A 161 5.40 -6.69 -2.48
N ARG A 162 6.14 -7.65 -1.91
CA ARG A 162 7.54 -7.89 -2.26
C ARG A 162 7.71 -8.12 -3.75
N GLU A 163 6.90 -9.01 -4.33
CA GLU A 163 6.94 -9.29 -5.77
C GLU A 163 6.62 -8.06 -6.61
N PHE A 164 5.64 -7.24 -6.18
CA PHE A 164 5.34 -5.97 -6.84
C PHE A 164 6.54 -5.02 -6.82
N LEU A 165 7.20 -4.85 -5.68
CA LEU A 165 8.36 -3.96 -5.54
C LEU A 165 9.56 -4.44 -6.34
N VAL A 166 9.80 -5.76 -6.40
CA VAL A 166 10.85 -6.35 -7.25
C VAL A 166 10.59 -6.00 -8.71
N ARG A 167 9.36 -6.19 -9.20
CA ARG A 167 9.00 -5.82 -10.59
C ARG A 167 9.13 -4.33 -10.84
N LEU A 168 8.70 -3.50 -9.89
CA LEU A 168 8.83 -2.04 -9.98
C LEU A 168 10.31 -1.65 -10.11
N ASN A 169 11.19 -2.20 -9.28
CA ASN A 169 12.63 -1.92 -9.34
C ASN A 169 13.26 -2.37 -10.66
N SER A 170 12.88 -3.55 -11.17
CA SER A 170 13.32 -4.01 -12.49
C SER A 170 12.87 -3.05 -13.59
N ALA A 171 11.60 -2.62 -13.57
CA ALA A 171 11.09 -1.66 -14.54
C ALA A 171 11.76 -0.28 -14.43
N LEU A 172 12.15 0.14 -13.23
CA LEU A 172 12.93 1.36 -13.03
C LEU A 172 14.37 1.24 -13.55
N SER A 173 14.88 0.03 -13.71
CA SER A 173 16.19 -0.22 -14.31
C SER A 173 16.11 -0.33 -15.84
N GLU A 174 14.92 -0.52 -16.39
CA GLU A 174 14.67 -0.63 -17.83
C GLU A 174 14.28 0.72 -18.47
N ASP A 175 15.06 1.19 -19.45
CA ASP A 175 14.91 2.50 -20.15
C ASP A 175 13.47 2.75 -20.69
N LYS A 176 12.78 1.71 -21.15
CA LYS A 176 11.41 1.81 -21.71
C LYS A 176 10.34 2.15 -20.66
N SER A 177 10.52 1.68 -19.42
CA SER A 177 9.56 1.86 -18.33
C SER A 177 9.91 3.08 -17.47
N GLN A 178 11.18 3.49 -17.44
CA GLN A 178 11.63 4.74 -16.81
C GLN A 178 10.86 5.97 -17.32
N LYS A 179 10.68 6.12 -18.64
CA LYS A 179 9.94 7.27 -19.22
C LYS A 179 8.46 7.32 -18.82
N ARG A 180 7.83 6.17 -18.54
CA ARG A 180 6.43 6.09 -18.07
C ARG A 180 6.33 6.38 -16.59
N LEU A 181 7.28 5.87 -15.80
CA LEU A 181 7.32 6.03 -14.35
C LEU A 181 7.85 7.41 -13.94
N SER A 182 8.65 8.10 -14.76
CA SER A 182 9.07 9.49 -14.51
C SER A 182 7.90 10.47 -14.55
N ALA A 183 6.83 10.17 -15.29
CA ALA A 183 5.59 10.97 -15.27
C ALA A 183 4.91 10.96 -13.88
N LEU A 184 5.10 9.87 -13.12
CA LEU A 184 4.60 9.75 -11.75
C LEU A 184 5.38 10.67 -10.77
N GLU A 185 6.64 10.98 -11.09
CA GLU A 185 7.47 11.87 -10.27
C GLU A 185 7.20 13.35 -10.59
N SER A 186 6.84 13.68 -11.83
CA SER A 186 6.50 15.05 -12.24
C SER A 186 5.11 15.52 -11.74
N ASP A 187 4.18 14.59 -11.51
CA ASP A 187 2.85 14.93 -10.96
C ASP A 187 2.89 15.23 -9.44
N CYS A 188 4.04 15.03 -8.77
CA CYS A 188 4.22 15.28 -7.33
C CYS A 188 5.03 16.54 -6.99
N THR A 189 5.45 17.38 -7.94
CA THR A 189 6.10 18.67 -7.61
C THR A 189 5.06 19.76 -7.34
N CYS A 190 4.30 19.61 -6.26
CA CYS A 190 3.85 20.79 -5.51
C CYS A 190 4.92 21.07 -4.46
N THR A 191 5.93 21.85 -4.84
CA THR A 191 6.70 22.60 -3.85
C THR A 191 5.78 23.67 -3.28
N ASP A 192 5.05 23.34 -2.21
CA ASP A 192 4.60 24.39 -1.30
C ASP A 192 5.87 25.03 -0.76
N SER A 193 6.12 26.22 -1.29
CA SER A 193 7.22 27.07 -0.94
C SER A 193 6.90 27.61 0.46
N VAL A 194 7.29 26.88 1.50
CA VAL A 194 7.45 27.48 2.82
C VAL A 194 8.72 28.32 2.74
N SER A 195 8.53 29.62 2.52
CA SER A 195 9.60 30.61 2.65
C SER A 195 10.15 30.58 4.09
N PRO A 196 11.45 30.83 4.28
CA PRO A 196 12.09 30.69 5.58
C PRO A 196 11.65 31.80 6.56
N GLU A 197 11.60 31.43 7.82
CA GLU A 197 11.49 32.32 8.98
C GLU A 197 12.44 33.51 8.88
N GLU A 198 11.93 34.71 9.15
CA GLU A 198 12.73 35.81 9.66
C GLU A 198 11.98 36.51 10.78
N SER A 199 12.72 36.84 11.84
CA SER A 199 12.37 37.68 12.99
C SER A 199 11.87 37.00 14.26
N ILE A 200 12.82 36.43 15.02
CA ILE A 200 12.80 36.49 16.48
C ILE A 200 13.56 37.77 16.91
N GLU A 201 12.97 38.45 17.90
CA GLU A 201 13.54 39.43 18.85
C GLU A 201 13.10 40.89 18.69
N SER A 202 12.04 41.23 19.43
CA SER A 202 11.77 42.55 20.04
C SER A 202 10.30 42.56 20.52
N HIS A 203 9.89 42.54 21.79
CA HIS A 203 10.47 43.00 23.05
C HIS A 203 9.72 42.33 24.22
N LEU A 204 10.46 41.91 25.24
CA LEU A 204 10.04 42.02 26.64
C LEU A 204 10.78 43.24 27.23
N ALA A 205 10.07 44.31 27.57
CA ALA A 205 10.33 45.21 28.72
C ALA A 205 9.58 46.55 28.58
N ARG A 206 8.40 46.64 29.21
CA ARG A 206 7.84 47.76 30.03
C ARG A 206 6.33 47.86 29.89
#